data_AF-A0A8D0GPG2-F1
#
_entry.id   AF-A0A8D0GPG2-F1
#
_cell.length_a   1.000
_cell.length_b   1.000
_cell.length_c   1.000
_cell.angle_alpha   90.00
_cell.angle_beta   90.00
_cell.angle_gamma   90.00
#
_symmetry.space_group_name_H-M   'P 1'
#
loop_
_entity.id
_entity.type
_entity.pdbx_description
1 polymer ?
#
loop_
_entity_poly.entity_id
_entity_poly.type
_entity_poly.pdbx_seq_one_letter_code
_entity_poly.pdbx_strand_id
1 'polypeptide(L)'
;MLMAVDWTLTKDEKVFPRSIKTQGLKIHQRFHFASVLKRMSVLASYEKVGSIDLCYIATAKGAPETLHTMFSQCPSNYHAVHTEISREGARVLALGYKEMGHLTHQQVGWAAA
;
A
#
# COMPACT_ATOMS: atom_id res chain seq x y z
N MET A 1 12.22 5.75 5.31
CA MET A 1 10.89 6.07 4.75
C MET A 1 9.80 6.09 5.82
N LEU A 2 9.51 4.99 6.55
CA LEU A 2 8.50 5.02 7.64
C LEU A 2 8.83 6.04 8.75
N MET A 3 10.11 6.17 9.11
CA MET A 3 10.53 7.19 10.08
C MET A 3 10.28 8.63 9.60
N ALA A 4 10.33 8.87 8.29
CA ALA A 4 10.13 10.21 7.70
C ALA A 4 8.66 10.63 7.66
N VAL A 5 7.73 9.67 7.75
CA VAL A 5 6.29 9.92 7.82
C VAL A 5 5.73 9.71 9.23
N ASP A 6 6.59 9.53 10.22
CA ASP A 6 6.22 9.27 11.62
C ASP A 6 5.38 8.03 11.88
N TRP A 7 5.67 6.95 11.16
CA TRP A 7 5.10 5.63 11.42
C TRP A 7 6.12 4.67 12.04
N THR A 8 5.62 3.79 12.91
CA THR A 8 6.38 2.72 13.56
C THR A 8 5.77 1.37 13.19
N LEU A 9 6.63 0.39 12.92
CA LEU A 9 6.28 -1.01 12.70
C LEU A 9 6.81 -1.84 13.87
N THR A 10 5.96 -2.65 14.49
CA THR A 10 6.36 -3.59 15.55
C THR A 10 6.78 -4.94 15.00
N LYS A 11 7.39 -5.77 15.86
CA LYS A 11 7.69 -7.17 15.54
C LYS A 11 6.45 -8.00 15.26
N ASP A 12 5.31 -7.62 15.84
CA ASP A 12 4.01 -8.30 15.68
C ASP A 12 3.21 -7.78 14.48
N GLU A 13 3.87 -7.18 13.49
CA GLU A 13 3.23 -6.74 12.25
C GLU A 13 2.17 -5.64 12.43
N LYS A 14 2.25 -4.89 13.53
CA LYS A 14 1.40 -3.74 13.79
C LYS A 14 2.10 -2.45 13.36
N VAL A 15 1.37 -1.61 12.64
CA VAL A 15 1.83 -0.35 12.09
C VAL A 15 0.98 0.76 12.68
N PHE A 16 1.61 1.73 13.34
CA PHE A 16 0.89 2.85 13.95
C PHE A 16 1.65 4.18 13.79
N PRO A 17 0.93 5.30 13.67
CA PRO A 17 1.54 6.62 13.69
C PRO A 17 2.07 6.95 15.09
N ARG A 18 3.17 7.72 15.16
CA ARG A 18 3.72 8.22 16.43
C ARG A 18 3.01 9.48 16.94
N SER A 19 2.50 10.31 16.03
CA SER A 19 2.01 11.65 16.35
C SER A 19 0.48 11.78 16.34
N ILE A 20 -0.20 11.05 15.45
CA ILE A 20 -1.65 11.18 15.24
C ILE A 20 -2.37 10.00 15.90
N LYS A 21 -3.43 10.22 16.68
CA LYS A 21 -4.29 9.14 17.18
C LYS A 21 -5.17 8.59 16.05
N THR A 22 -4.59 7.81 15.13
CA THR A 22 -5.36 6.97 14.21
C THR A 22 -5.21 5.50 14.58
N GLN A 23 -6.21 4.69 14.24
CA GLN A 23 -6.15 3.25 14.45
C GLN A 23 -4.98 2.66 13.67
N GLY A 24 -4.24 1.76 14.34
CA GLY A 24 -3.13 1.06 13.72
C GLY A 24 -3.60 0.08 12.65
N LEU A 25 -2.71 -0.19 11.70
CA LEU A 25 -2.88 -1.25 10.71
C LEU A 25 -2.20 -2.53 11.21
N LYS A 26 -2.76 -3.68 10.88
CA LYS A 26 -2.12 -4.99 11.08
C LYS A 26 -1.79 -5.59 9.72
N ILE A 27 -0.53 -5.92 9.48
CA ILE A 27 -0.09 -6.61 8.27
C ILE A 27 -0.40 -8.11 8.43
N HIS A 28 -1.09 -8.68 7.43
CA HIS A 28 -1.41 -10.12 7.38
C HIS A 28 -0.51 -10.86 6.43
N GLN A 29 -0.21 -10.27 5.27
CA GLN A 29 0.59 -10.90 4.24
C GLN A 29 1.45 -9.88 3.51
N ARG A 30 2.68 -10.27 3.21
CA ARG A 30 3.61 -9.51 2.38
C ARG A 30 3.94 -10.31 1.13
N PHE A 31 3.77 -9.66 -0.01
CA PHE A 31 4.29 -10.14 -1.28
C PHE A 31 5.55 -9.35 -1.54
N HIS A 32 6.70 -9.99 -1.30
CA HIS A 32 8.00 -9.36 -1.48
C HIS A 32 8.21 -8.90 -2.92
N PHE A 33 9.12 -7.95 -3.10
CA PHE A 33 9.44 -7.44 -4.42
C PHE A 33 9.93 -8.58 -5.32
N ALA A 34 9.24 -8.77 -6.43
CA ALA A 34 9.66 -9.68 -7.49
C ALA A 34 10.11 -8.84 -8.70
N SER A 35 11.32 -9.10 -9.20
CA SER A 35 11.88 -8.38 -10.35
C SER A 35 11.00 -8.50 -11.60
N VAL A 36 10.41 -9.67 -11.82
CA VAL A 36 9.46 -9.93 -12.92
C VAL A 36 8.21 -9.06 -12.81
N LEU A 37 7.70 -8.86 -11.59
CA LEU A 37 6.49 -8.05 -11.35
C LEU A 37 6.79 -6.55 -11.20
N LYS A 38 8.05 -6.17 -10.92
CA LYS A 38 8.49 -4.80 -10.63
C LYS A 38 7.67 -4.08 -9.54
N ARG A 39 7.08 -4.84 -8.63
CA ARG A 39 6.28 -4.34 -7.51
C ARG A 39 6.41 -5.24 -6.29
N MET A 40 6.05 -4.69 -5.14
CA MET A 40 5.72 -5.45 -3.93
C MET A 40 4.35 -5.00 -3.42
N SER A 41 3.63 -5.89 -2.74
CA SER A 41 2.33 -5.59 -2.15
C SER A 41 2.21 -6.12 -0.73
N VAL A 42 1.27 -5.55 0.01
CA VAL A 42 0.96 -5.93 1.39
C VAL A 42 -0.55 -5.96 1.55
N LEU A 43 -1.04 -7.02 2.17
CA LEU A 43 -2.39 -7.10 2.68
C LEU A 43 -2.39 -6.75 4.16
N ALA A 44 -3.16 -5.74 4.53
CA ALA A 44 -3.33 -5.30 5.90
C ALA A 44 -4.80 -5.18 6.27
N SER A 45 -5.08 -5.06 7.55
CA SER A 45 -6.40 -4.66 8.06
C SER A 45 -6.30 -3.49 9.02
N TYR A 46 -7.39 -2.78 9.17
CA TYR A 46 -7.60 -1.79 10.21
C TYR A 46 -9.02 -1.94 10.76
N GLU A 47 -9.20 -1.54 12.01
CA GLU A 47 -10.52 -1.38 12.60
C GLU A 47 -11.11 -0.06 12.09
N LYS A 48 -12.39 -0.06 11.71
CA LYS A 48 -13.07 1.18 11.33
C LYS A 48 -13.40 1.99 12.60
N VAL A 49 -13.25 3.31 12.56
CA VAL A 49 -13.57 4.17 13.71
C VAL A 49 -15.02 3.95 14.12
N GLY A 50 -15.24 3.54 15.37
CA GLY A 50 -16.57 3.29 15.93
C GLY A 50 -17.21 1.95 15.53
N SER A 51 -16.48 1.03 14.87
CA SER A 51 -16.93 -0.36 14.65
C SER A 51 -15.88 -1.36 15.13
N ILE A 52 -16.35 -2.55 15.51
CA ILE A 52 -15.51 -3.74 15.76
C ILE A 52 -15.12 -4.46 14.47
N ASP A 53 -15.68 -4.04 13.33
CA ASP A 53 -15.45 -4.69 12.04
C ASP A 53 -14.05 -4.38 11.51
N LEU A 54 -13.35 -5.45 11.11
CA LEU A 54 -12.08 -5.35 10.41
C LEU A 54 -12.32 -5.07 8.93
N CYS A 55 -11.72 -3.98 8.46
CA CYS A 55 -11.64 -3.65 7.04
C CYS A 55 -10.28 -4.10 6.50
N TYR A 56 -10.27 -4.74 5.34
CA TYR A 56 -9.05 -5.14 4.66
C TYR A 56 -8.66 -4.15 3.57
N ILE A 57 -7.35 -3.91 3.48
CA ILE A 57 -6.73 -3.04 2.49
C ILE A 57 -5.53 -3.76 1.85
N ALA A 58 -5.52 -3.81 0.52
CA ALA A 58 -4.35 -4.19 -0.24
C ALA A 58 -3.60 -2.90 -0.61
N THR A 59 -2.29 -2.88 -0.40
CA THR A 59 -1.42 -1.77 -0.79
C THR A 59 -0.30 -2.28 -1.67
N ALA A 60 0.13 -1.50 -2.65
CA ALA A 60 1.20 -1.84 -3.56
C ALA A 60 2.16 -0.66 -3.74
N LYS A 61 3.45 -0.98 -3.90
CA LYS A 61 4.47 -0.03 -4.35
C LYS A 61 5.35 -0.64 -5.40
N GLY A 62 5.72 0.14 -6.41
CA GLY A 62 6.52 -0.36 -7.52
C GLY A 62 6.86 0.70 -8.55
N ALA A 63 7.32 0.23 -9.70
CA ALA A 63 7.65 1.09 -10.83
C ALA A 63 6.38 1.82 -11.34
N PRO A 64 6.44 3.14 -11.64
CA PRO A 64 5.28 3.91 -12.07
C PRO A 64 4.57 3.32 -13.29
N GLU A 65 5.32 2.86 -14.28
CA GLU A 65 4.81 2.24 -15.51
C GLU A 65 4.07 0.93 -15.25
N THR A 66 4.52 0.15 -14.25
CA THR A 66 3.84 -1.08 -13.83
C THR A 66 2.51 -0.76 -13.16
N LEU A 67 2.52 0.12 -12.16
CA LEU A 67 1.34 0.40 -11.34
C LEU A 67 0.26 1.17 -12.11
N HIS A 68 0.64 1.98 -13.11
CA HIS A 68 -0.30 2.72 -13.96
C HIS A 68 -1.39 1.81 -14.56
N THR A 69 -0.99 0.64 -15.06
CA THR A 69 -1.92 -0.33 -15.66
C THR A 69 -2.88 -1.00 -14.66
N MET A 70 -2.58 -0.89 -13.36
CA MET A 70 -3.37 -1.50 -12.29
C MET A 70 -4.40 -0.54 -11.70
N PHE A 71 -4.32 0.76 -12.01
CA PHE A 71 -5.19 1.77 -11.42
C PHE A 71 -6.50 1.90 -12.18
N SER A 72 -7.61 1.85 -11.45
CA SER A 72 -8.93 2.18 -11.98
C SER A 72 -9.12 3.69 -12.17
N GLN A 73 -8.45 4.48 -11.33
CA GLN A 73 -8.45 5.93 -11.38
C GLN A 73 -7.00 6.43 -11.33
N CYS A 74 -6.61 7.18 -12.34
CA CYS A 74 -5.27 7.72 -12.46
C CYS A 74 -5.36 9.19 -12.91
N PRO A 75 -4.61 10.11 -12.29
CA PRO A 75 -4.62 11.50 -12.71
C PRO A 75 -4.00 11.64 -14.12
N SER A 76 -4.51 12.58 -14.91
CA SER A 76 -4.10 12.78 -16.30
C SER A 76 -2.61 13.10 -16.48
N ASN A 77 -1.98 13.69 -15.46
CA ASN A 77 -0.57 14.05 -15.46
C ASN A 77 0.36 12.96 -14.90
N TYR A 78 -0.14 11.76 -14.56
CA TYR A 78 0.66 10.70 -13.93
C TYR A 78 1.93 10.35 -14.73
N HIS A 79 1.82 10.28 -16.07
CA HIS A 79 2.96 9.98 -16.93
C HIS A 79 4.00 11.11 -16.97
N ALA A 80 3.53 12.34 -17.11
CA ALA A 80 4.38 13.52 -17.19
C ALA A 80 5.21 13.68 -15.91
N VAL A 81 4.57 13.59 -14.74
CA VAL A 81 5.21 13.81 -13.43
C VAL A 81 6.33 12.80 -13.18
N HIS A 82 6.08 11.49 -13.36
CA HIS A 82 7.14 10.52 -13.09
C HIS A 82 8.27 10.60 -14.13
N THR A 83 7.98 11.02 -15.37
CA THR A 83 9.01 11.19 -16.41
C THR A 83 9.91 12.37 -16.10
N GLU A 84 9.34 13.52 -15.71
CA GLU A 84 10.07 14.73 -15.34
C GLU A 84 11.01 14.46 -14.16
N ILE A 85 10.47 13.92 -13.06
CA ILE A 85 11.25 13.61 -11.86
C ILE A 85 12.34 12.56 -12.17
N SER A 86 12.06 11.59 -13.04
CA SER A 86 13.07 10.60 -13.45
C SER A 86 14.20 11.21 -14.28
N ARG A 87 13.92 12.23 -15.11
CA ARG A 87 14.94 12.96 -15.91
C ARG A 87 15.89 13.75 -15.03
N GLU A 88 15.47 14.17 -13.84
CA GLU A 88 16.32 14.80 -12.83
C GLU A 88 17.20 13.77 -12.08
N GLY A 89 17.13 12.49 -12.43
CA GLY A 89 17.91 11.42 -11.81
C GLY A 89 17.29 10.86 -10.53
N ALA A 90 16.08 11.29 -10.15
CA ALA A 90 15.41 10.77 -8.99
C ALA A 90 14.75 9.41 -9.26
N ARG A 91 14.77 8.54 -8.24
CA ARG A 91 14.10 7.24 -8.31
C ARG A 91 12.64 7.38 -7.89
N VAL A 92 11.74 7.38 -8.87
CA VAL A 92 10.29 7.48 -8.62
C VAL A 92 9.70 6.12 -8.27
N LEU A 93 8.83 6.10 -7.26
CA LEU A 93 7.98 4.96 -6.93
C LEU A 93 6.53 5.41 -6.96
N ALA A 94 5.68 4.59 -7.58
CA ALA A 94 4.24 4.75 -7.46
C ALA A 94 3.72 3.95 -6.27
N LEU A 95 2.66 4.47 -5.65
CA LEU A 95 1.94 3.84 -4.55
C LEU A 95 0.48 3.67 -4.97
N GLY A 96 -0.10 2.55 -4.56
CA GLY A 96 -1.48 2.18 -4.85
C GLY A 96 -2.12 1.52 -3.66
N TYR A 97 -3.44 1.65 -3.55
CA TYR A 97 -4.22 0.88 -2.59
C TYR A 97 -5.58 0.48 -3.16
N LYS A 98 -6.16 -0.56 -2.57
CA LYS A 98 -7.51 -1.03 -2.82
C LYS A 98 -8.16 -1.40 -1.50
N GLU A 99 -9.26 -0.74 -1.17
CA GLU A 99 -10.13 -1.15 -0.08
C GLU A 99 -10.97 -2.35 -0.51
N MET A 100 -11.00 -3.37 0.33
CA MET A 100 -11.72 -4.61 0.07
C MET A 100 -12.89 -4.82 1.03
N GLY A 101 -13.07 -3.88 1.96
CA GLY A 101 -14.14 -3.92 2.96
C GLY A 101 -14.02 -5.14 3.88
N HIS A 102 -15.17 -5.72 4.19
CA HIS A 102 -15.25 -6.93 4.99
C HIS A 102 -14.95 -8.16 4.12
N LEU A 103 -13.88 -8.88 4.44
CA LEU A 103 -13.52 -10.13 3.78
C LEU A 103 -13.68 -11.28 4.76
N THR A 104 -14.24 -12.39 4.28
CA THR A 104 -14.20 -13.65 5.02
C THR A 104 -12.78 -14.24 4.98
N HIS A 105 -12.40 -15.03 5.99
CA HIS A 105 -11.03 -15.55 6.16
C HIS A 105 -10.49 -16.33 4.93
N GLN A 106 -11.38 -16.88 4.09
CA GLN A 106 -11.04 -17.58 2.84
C GLN A 106 -10.66 -16.65 1.68
N GLN A 107 -11.14 -15.40 1.67
CA GLN A 107 -10.91 -14.45 0.58
C GLN A 107 -9.59 -13.67 0.72
N VAL A 108 -8.97 -13.73 1.90
CA VAL A 108 -7.77 -12.95 2.27
C VAL A 108 -6.54 -13.33 1.42
N GLY A 109 -6.34 -14.62 1.09
CA GLY A 109 -5.10 -15.07 0.45
C GLY A 109 -4.90 -14.65 -1.02
N TRP A 110 -5.97 -14.32 -1.74
CA TRP A 110 -5.94 -14.08 -3.20
C TRP A 110 -6.04 -12.60 -3.57
N ALA A 111 -6.38 -11.76 -2.60
CA ALA A 111 -6.86 -10.42 -2.88
C ALA A 111 -5.76 -9.36 -3.08
N ALA A 112 -4.48 -9.75 -2.88
CA ALA A 112 -3.32 -8.85 -2.96
C ALA A 112 -2.22 -9.30 -3.95
N ALA A 113 -2.46 -10.36 -4.74
CA ALA A 113 -1.61 -10.80 -5.84
C ALA A 113 -1.89 -10.00 -7.13
#